data_AF-A0A3S9Q518-F1
#
_entry.id   AF-A0A3S9Q518-F1
#
_cell.length_a   1.000
_cell.length_b   1.000
_cell.length_c   1.000
_cell.angle_alpha   90.00
_cell.angle_beta   90.00
_cell.angle_gamma   90.00
#
_symmetry.space_group_name_H-M   'P 1'
#
loop_
_entity.id
_entity.type
_entity.pdbx_description
1 polymer ?
#
loop_
_entity_poly.entity_id
_entity_poly.type
_entity_poly.pdbx_seq_one_letter_code
_entity_poly.pdbx_strand_id
1 'polypeptide(L)'
;MKNLSLLIAILVITLLSACSSTATVAVEKKALISDHYLMMGLLHRPMTQDQKMMLAFAEQRESYQTSYFVNAVSIKGPKNDEQVTPMITRPQNSYSRLIAQDFNSVQISGPD
;
A
#
# COMPACT_ATOMS: atom_id res chain seq x y z
N MET A 1 4.66 -3.88 -58.98
CA MET A 1 4.19 -3.30 -57.69
C MET A 1 3.09 -4.09 -57.00
N LYS A 2 2.25 -4.84 -57.74
CA LYS A 2 1.11 -5.61 -57.20
C LYS A 2 1.52 -6.69 -56.17
N ASN A 3 2.63 -7.38 -56.41
CA ASN A 3 3.16 -8.41 -55.50
C ASN A 3 3.75 -7.82 -54.22
N LEU A 4 4.33 -6.61 -54.30
CA LEU A 4 4.86 -5.87 -53.14
C LEU A 4 3.71 -5.36 -52.25
N SER A 5 2.66 -4.83 -52.87
CA SER A 5 1.44 -4.41 -52.15
C SER A 5 0.76 -5.58 -51.44
N LEU A 6 0.80 -6.77 -52.02
CA LEU A 6 0.28 -8.00 -51.42
C LEU A 6 1.08 -8.42 -50.18
N LEU A 7 2.41 -8.36 -50.25
CA LEU A 7 3.29 -8.66 -49.11
C LEU A 7 3.09 -7.68 -47.95
N ILE A 8 2.94 -6.38 -48.25
CA ILE A 8 2.68 -5.35 -47.24
C ILE A 8 1.32 -5.59 -46.57
N ALA A 9 0.28 -5.93 -47.33
CA ALA A 9 -1.03 -6.22 -46.78
C ALA A 9 -1.02 -7.43 -45.84
N ILE A 10 -0.33 -8.51 -46.21
CA ILE A 10 -0.18 -9.72 -45.38
C ILE A 10 0.55 -9.38 -44.07
N LEU A 11 1.62 -8.60 -44.14
CA LEU A 11 2.40 -8.19 -42.96
C LEU A 11 1.57 -7.36 -41.98
N VAL A 12 0.77 -6.40 -42.49
CA VAL A 12 -0.12 -5.57 -41.66
C VAL A 12 -1.20 -6.41 -40.97
N ILE A 13 -1.80 -7.38 -41.68
CA ILE A 13 -2.81 -8.29 -41.13
C ILE A 13 -2.22 -9.16 -40.01
N THR A 14 -0.98 -9.65 -40.17
CA THR A 14 -0.31 -10.45 -39.14
C THR A 14 0.02 -9.65 -37.87
N LEU A 15 0.41 -8.38 -38.01
CA LEU A 15 0.73 -7.52 -36.86
C LEU A 15 -0.51 -7.16 -36.04
N LEU A 16 -1.64 -6.87 -36.69
CA LEU A 16 -2.89 -6.52 -36.01
C LEU A 16 -3.54 -7.71 -35.29
N SER A 17 -3.27 -8.94 -35.74
CA SER A 17 -3.85 -10.16 -35.17
C SER A 17 -3.05 -10.71 -33.98
N ALA A 18 -1.82 -10.24 -33.75
CA ALA A 18 -0.91 -10.77 -32.73
C ALA A 18 -0.99 -10.05 -31.36
N CYS A 19 -1.81 -8.99 -31.22
CA CYS A 19 -1.84 -8.15 -30.02
C CYS A 19 -2.87 -8.55 -28.93
N SER A 20 -3.38 -9.78 -28.95
CA SER A 20 -4.24 -10.31 -27.85
C SER A 20 -3.48 -11.32 -26.98
N SER A 21 -2.22 -11.04 -26.66
CA SER A 21 -1.54 -11.70 -25.56
C SER A 21 -1.95 -10.99 -24.27
N THR A 22 -3.17 -11.26 -23.82
CA THR A 22 -3.56 -10.94 -22.46
C THR A 22 -2.59 -11.70 -21.56
N ALA A 23 -1.71 -10.98 -20.88
CA ALA A 23 -0.84 -11.56 -19.87
C ALA A 23 -1.73 -12.23 -18.83
N THR A 24 -1.85 -13.56 -18.92
CA THR A 24 -2.46 -14.35 -17.85
C THR A 24 -1.50 -14.25 -16.70
N VAL A 25 -1.70 -13.26 -15.82
CA VAL A 25 -1.03 -13.22 -14.53
C VAL A 25 -1.54 -14.44 -13.78
N ALA A 26 -0.83 -15.55 -13.93
CA ALA A 26 -1.03 -16.71 -13.10
C ALA A 26 -0.69 -16.25 -11.68
N VAL A 27 -1.74 -15.96 -10.90
CA VAL A 27 -1.60 -15.74 -9.46
C VAL A 27 -1.23 -17.09 -8.88
N GLU A 28 0.06 -17.41 -8.88
CA GLU A 28 0.55 -18.57 -8.17
C GLU A 28 0.12 -18.44 -6.72
N LYS A 29 -0.61 -19.44 -6.23
CA LYS A 29 -0.94 -19.51 -4.82
C LYS A 29 0.39 -19.69 -4.08
N LYS A 30 0.75 -18.66 -3.32
CA LYS A 30 1.89 -18.71 -2.40
C LYS A 30 1.75 -19.97 -1.54
N ALA A 31 2.84 -20.72 -1.38
CA ALA A 31 2.86 -21.91 -0.54
C ALA A 31 2.25 -21.58 0.84
N LEU A 32 1.52 -22.52 1.44
CA LEU A 32 1.01 -22.38 2.81
C LEU A 32 2.21 -22.48 3.77
N ILE A 33 2.89 -21.35 3.98
CA ILE A 33 3.98 -21.28 4.95
C ILE A 33 3.38 -21.04 6.33
N SER A 34 4.04 -21.54 7.37
CA SER A 34 3.62 -21.38 8.76
C SER A 34 3.41 -19.90 9.12
N ASP A 35 2.49 -19.63 10.06
CA ASP A 35 2.23 -18.27 10.55
C ASP A 35 3.51 -17.57 11.02
N HIS A 36 4.45 -18.34 11.61
CA HIS A 36 5.77 -17.84 11.97
C HIS A 36 6.51 -17.23 10.76
N TYR A 37 6.55 -17.94 9.63
CA TYR A 37 7.20 -17.44 8.43
C TYR A 37 6.49 -16.21 7.86
N LEU A 38 5.16 -16.19 7.92
CA LEU A 38 4.38 -15.01 7.52
C LEU A 38 4.78 -13.80 8.38
N MET A 39 4.87 -13.97 9.69
CA MET A 39 5.27 -12.90 10.62
C MET A 39 6.71 -12.46 10.41
N MET A 40 7.64 -13.38 10.16
CA MET A 40 9.03 -13.04 9.83
C MET A 40 9.14 -12.30 8.49
N GLY A 41 8.26 -12.59 7.53
CA GLY A 41 8.17 -11.86 6.26
C GLY A 41 7.65 -10.43 6.39
N LEU A 42 7.08 -10.05 7.54
CA LEU A 42 6.75 -8.66 7.85
C LEU A 42 7.98 -7.84 8.26
N LEU A 43 9.12 -8.50 8.50
CA LEU A 43 10.41 -7.85 8.75
C LEU A 43 11.09 -7.52 7.42
N HIS A 44 11.73 -6.36 7.35
CA HIS A 44 12.37 -5.76 6.17
C HIS A 44 11.42 -5.56 4.99
N ARG A 45 10.17 -5.19 5.26
CA ARG A 45 9.18 -4.99 4.20
C ARG A 45 9.59 -3.79 3.33
N PRO A 46 9.49 -3.87 1.99
CA PRO A 46 9.56 -2.67 1.16
C PRO A 46 8.36 -1.77 1.50
N MET A 47 8.57 -0.45 1.40
CA MET A 47 7.49 0.51 1.61
C MET A 47 6.33 0.22 0.64
N THR A 48 5.12 0.05 1.20
CA THR A 48 3.93 -0.27 0.40
C THR A 48 3.53 0.92 -0.47
N GLN A 49 2.83 0.64 -1.57
CA GLN A 49 2.37 1.70 -2.47
C GLN A 49 1.44 2.69 -1.76
N ASP A 50 0.56 2.19 -0.90
CA ASP A 50 -0.34 3.01 -0.08
C ASP A 50 0.44 3.93 0.87
N GLN A 51 1.52 3.42 1.48
CA GLN A 51 2.38 4.23 2.36
C GLN A 51 3.12 5.32 1.57
N LYS A 52 3.63 5.01 0.38
CA LYS A 52 4.24 6.01 -0.51
C LYS A 52 3.25 7.10 -0.89
N MET A 53 2.02 6.71 -1.22
CA MET A 53 0.94 7.63 -1.56
C MET A 53 0.60 8.53 -0.35
N MET A 54 0.48 7.96 0.85
CA MET A 54 0.24 8.74 2.08
C MET A 54 1.35 9.75 2.35
N LEU A 55 2.62 9.36 2.18
CA LEU A 55 3.76 10.26 2.35
C LEU A 55 3.74 11.39 1.31
N ALA A 56 3.46 11.07 0.05
CA ALA A 56 3.32 12.09 -1.00
C ALA A 56 2.17 13.08 -0.70
N PHE A 57 1.04 12.60 -0.18
CA PHE A 57 -0.04 13.48 0.26
C PHE A 57 0.36 14.35 1.46
N ALA A 58 1.14 13.83 2.40
CA ALA A 58 1.63 14.61 3.54
C ALA A 58 2.60 15.71 3.10
N GLU A 59 3.56 15.40 2.24
CA GLU A 59 4.51 16.35 1.65
C GLU A 59 3.78 17.45 0.87
N GLN A 60 2.81 17.07 0.03
CA GLN A 60 1.96 18.02 -0.66
C GLN A 60 1.23 18.92 0.34
N ARG A 61 0.64 18.36 1.41
CA ARG A 61 -0.05 19.18 2.42
C ARG A 61 0.87 20.19 3.11
N GLU A 62 2.12 19.85 3.40
CA GLU A 62 3.10 20.77 3.99
C GLU A 62 3.41 21.93 3.05
N SER A 63 3.63 21.67 1.77
CA SER A 63 3.91 22.73 0.77
C SER A 63 2.72 23.69 0.54
N TYR A 64 1.48 23.21 0.73
CA TYR A 64 0.25 24.01 0.60
C TYR A 64 -0.22 24.62 1.93
N GLN A 65 0.58 24.57 3.01
CA GLN A 65 0.32 25.33 4.24
C GLN A 65 0.50 26.84 3.98
N THR A 66 -0.44 27.42 3.23
CA THR A 66 -0.67 28.85 3.21
C THR A 66 -1.07 29.29 4.62
N SER A 67 -0.71 30.52 5.01
CA SER A 67 -0.93 31.10 6.36
C SER A 67 -2.40 31.15 6.81
N TYR A 68 -3.34 30.68 5.97
CA TYR A 68 -4.75 30.51 6.26
C TYR A 68 -5.07 29.02 6.47
N PHE A 69 -4.43 28.42 7.46
CA PHE A 69 -4.86 27.12 7.97
C PHE A 69 -6.26 27.28 8.57
N VAL A 70 -7.28 26.84 7.84
CA VAL A 70 -8.63 26.71 8.39
C VAL A 70 -8.52 25.63 9.46
N ASN A 71 -8.72 26.06 10.71
CA ASN A 71 -8.70 25.24 11.91
C ASN A 71 -9.38 23.89 11.62
N ALA A 72 -8.63 22.80 11.66
CA ALA A 72 -9.20 21.46 11.53
C ALA A 72 -10.28 21.36 12.61
N VAL A 73 -11.54 21.31 12.19
CA VAL A 73 -12.66 21.29 13.13
C VAL A 73 -12.51 20.01 13.94
N SER A 74 -12.12 20.16 15.20
CA SER A 74 -12.11 19.06 16.16
C SER A 74 -13.57 18.66 16.39
N ILE A 75 -14.04 17.62 15.70
CA ILE A 75 -15.31 16.95 16.01
C ILE A 75 -15.13 16.06 17.26
N LYS A 76 -14.40 16.55 18.26
CA LYS A 76 -14.42 15.98 19.61
C LYS A 76 -14.39 17.17 20.55
N GLY A 77 -15.52 17.38 21.22
CA GLY A 77 -15.58 18.23 22.41
C GLY A 77 -14.66 17.67 23.49
N PRO A 78 -14.42 18.42 24.58
CA PRO A 78 -13.59 17.94 25.68
C PRO A 78 -14.10 16.58 26.16
N LYS A 79 -13.26 15.55 26.00
CA LYS A 79 -13.48 14.26 26.66
C LYS A 79 -13.21 14.57 28.13
N ASN A 80 -14.25 14.55 28.96
CA ASN A 80 -14.04 14.59 30.40
C ASN A 80 -13.12 13.41 30.73
N ASP A 81 -11.92 13.71 31.20
CA ASP A 81 -10.91 12.76 31.66
C ASP A 81 -11.40 12.09 32.95
N GLU A 82 -12.46 11.30 32.84
CA GLU A 82 -12.82 10.37 33.89
C GLU A 82 -12.14 9.04 33.60
N GLN A 83 -11.05 8.84 34.35
CA GLN A 83 -10.38 7.59 34.62
C GLN A 83 -9.51 7.08 33.47
N VAL A 84 -8.25 7.51 33.53
CA VAL A 84 -7.09 6.80 32.98
C VAL A 84 -7.09 5.39 33.58
N THR A 85 -7.86 4.50 32.96
CA THR A 85 -7.79 3.07 33.22
C THR A 85 -6.45 2.64 32.67
N PRO A 86 -5.60 1.93 33.43
CA PRO A 86 -4.27 1.58 32.98
C PRO A 86 -4.43 0.77 31.71
N MET A 87 -3.91 1.33 30.60
CA MET A 87 -3.32 0.59 29.50
C MET A 87 -4.07 -0.70 29.20
N ILE A 88 -5.14 -0.62 28.39
CA ILE A 88 -5.71 -1.79 27.72
C ILE A 88 -4.51 -2.57 27.18
N THR A 89 -4.19 -3.70 27.81
CA THR A 89 -3.00 -4.48 27.52
C THR A 89 -3.19 -5.02 26.12
N ARG A 90 -2.74 -4.25 25.12
CA ARG A 90 -2.72 -4.68 23.73
C ARG A 90 -2.09 -6.06 23.72
N PRO A 91 -2.73 -7.09 23.13
CA PRO A 91 -2.16 -8.42 23.10
C PRO A 91 -0.78 -8.34 22.44
N GLN A 92 0.26 -8.51 23.26
CA GLN A 92 1.65 -8.47 22.83
C GLN A 92 1.98 -9.84 22.26
N ASN A 93 1.98 -9.97 20.94
CA ASN A 93 2.56 -11.13 20.27
C ASN A 93 4.09 -11.09 20.46
N SER A 94 4.75 -12.24 20.60
CA SER A 94 6.21 -12.34 20.65
C SER A 94 6.92 -11.65 19.46
N TYR A 95 6.29 -11.60 18.30
CA TYR A 95 6.82 -10.92 17.11
C TYR A 95 6.56 -9.40 17.09
N SER A 96 5.69 -8.85 17.95
CA SER A 96 5.31 -7.43 17.92
C SER A 96 6.53 -6.50 18.08
N ARG A 97 7.44 -6.87 18.99
CA ARG A 97 8.66 -6.11 19.26
C ARG A 97 9.62 -6.11 18.08
N LEU A 98 9.75 -7.24 17.39
CA LEU A 98 10.62 -7.37 16.22
C LEU A 98 10.05 -6.59 15.04
N ILE A 99 8.74 -6.68 14.81
CA ILE A 99 8.05 -5.95 13.73
C ILE A 99 8.10 -4.44 13.99
N ALA A 100 7.96 -3.99 15.24
CA ALA A 100 8.01 -2.57 15.59
C ALA A 100 9.42 -1.94 15.43
N GLN A 101 10.48 -2.75 15.33
CA GLN A 101 11.83 -2.26 15.05
C GLN A 101 12.08 -2.04 13.55
N ASP A 102 11.18 -2.49 12.68
CA ASP A 102 11.29 -2.28 11.25
C ASP A 102 11.05 -0.81 10.87
N PHE A 103 11.92 -0.25 10.02
CA PHE A 103 11.86 1.16 9.58
C PHE A 103 10.56 1.52 8.86
N ASN A 104 10.01 0.59 8.10
CA ASN A 104 8.76 0.77 7.37
C ASN A 104 7.55 0.29 8.20
N SER A 105 7.71 -0.10 9.46
CA SER A 105 6.56 -0.48 10.31
C SER A 105 5.65 0.72 10.58
N VAL A 106 4.34 0.46 10.64
CA VAL A 106 3.35 1.49 10.96
C VAL A 106 2.55 1.01 12.17
N GLN A 107 2.56 1.83 13.22
CA GLN A 107 1.75 1.58 14.40
C GLN A 107 0.38 2.23 14.21
N ILE A 108 -0.67 1.41 14.09
CA ILE A 108 -2.05 1.90 14.01
C ILE A 108 -2.66 1.84 15.41
N SER A 109 -3.24 2.95 15.87
CA SER A 109 -4.12 2.99 17.04
C SER A 109 -5.54 3.29 16.61
N GLY A 110 -6.45 2.40 16.95
CA GLY A 110 -7.88 2.66 16.84
C GLY A 110 -8.36 3.65 17.91
N PRO A 111 -9.50 4.30 17.69
CA PRO A 111 -10.14 5.12 18.72
C PRO A 111 -10.62 4.25 19.89
N ASP A 112 -10.46 4.77 21.11
CA ASP A 112 -11.11 4.26 22.33
C ASP A 112 -12.61 4.56 22.34
#